data_AF-A0A2S9FGC3-F1
#
_entry.id   AF-A0A2S9FGC3-F1
#
_cell.length_a   1.000
_cell.length_b   1.000
_cell.length_c   1.000
_cell.angle_alpha   90.00
_cell.angle_beta   90.00
_cell.angle_gamma   90.00
#
_symmetry.space_group_name_H-M   'P 1'
#
loop_
_entity.id
_entity.type
_entity.pdbx_description
1 polymer ?
#
loop_
_entity_poly.entity_id
_entity_poly.type
_entity_poly.pdbx_seq_one_letter_code
_entity_poly.pdbx_strand_id
1 'polypeptide(L)'
;GEDGALYFGGRHAVEAYGGYLVPLFTPAEWSQGSSMSHLDDDTFAGDDHKIMNSSEGMGPGTKVFSDLELAILRDLGYNVVMPESPPYGMALVGFVFLLRRRRASQSVPS
;
A
#
# COMPACT_ATOMS: atom_id res chain seq x y z
N GLY A 1 18.71 -15.98 -8.94
CA GLY A 1 18.78 -16.98 -7.87
C GLY A 1 19.08 -18.33 -8.48
N GLU A 2 19.60 -19.26 -7.68
CA GLU A 2 20.00 -20.61 -8.08
C GLU A 2 18.83 -21.43 -8.69
N ASP A 3 17.59 -21.05 -8.39
CA ASP A 3 16.36 -21.72 -8.82
C ASP A 3 15.63 -21.06 -10.01
N GLY A 4 16.25 -20.09 -10.70
CA GLY A 4 15.60 -19.36 -11.81
C GLY A 4 14.66 -18.22 -11.40
N ALA A 5 14.51 -17.99 -10.09
CA ALA A 5 13.76 -16.85 -9.56
C ALA A 5 14.40 -15.51 -9.97
N LEU A 6 13.55 -14.57 -10.36
CA LEU A 6 13.90 -13.19 -10.70
C LEU A 6 13.35 -12.21 -9.67
N TYR A 7 14.03 -11.09 -9.56
CA TYR A 7 13.72 -10.08 -8.58
C TYR A 7 13.82 -8.69 -9.20
N PHE A 8 12.94 -7.79 -8.76
CA PHE A 8 13.01 -6.37 -9.07
C PHE A 8 13.94 -5.67 -8.06
N GLY A 9 14.92 -4.94 -8.60
CA GLY A 9 16.01 -4.32 -7.83
C GLY A 9 16.01 -2.80 -7.83
N GLY A 10 14.86 -2.16 -8.08
CA GLY A 10 14.72 -0.71 -8.00
C GLY A 10 14.99 -0.20 -6.58
N ARG A 11 15.67 0.95 -6.44
CA ARG A 11 16.14 1.43 -5.13
C ARG A 11 15.00 1.69 -4.16
N HIS A 12 13.89 2.24 -4.66
CA HIS A 12 12.75 2.61 -3.83
C HIS A 12 11.98 1.36 -3.42
N ALA A 13 11.80 0.43 -4.34
CA ALA A 13 11.13 -0.84 -4.08
C ALA A 13 11.91 -1.68 -3.06
N VAL A 14 13.25 -1.75 -3.18
CA VAL A 14 14.10 -2.43 -2.20
C VAL A 14 14.01 -1.78 -0.82
N GLU A 15 14.01 -0.45 -0.74
CA GLU A 15 13.82 0.27 0.53
C GLU A 15 12.44 -0.01 1.15
N ALA A 16 11.37 0.02 0.34
CA ALA A 16 10.02 -0.29 0.77
C ALA A 16 9.83 -1.76 1.19
N TYR A 17 10.61 -2.68 0.61
CA TYR A 17 10.61 -4.11 0.93
C TYR A 17 11.66 -4.49 2.00
N GLY A 18 12.04 -3.55 2.87
CA GLY A 18 12.89 -3.83 4.02
C GLY A 18 14.36 -4.13 3.67
N GLY A 19 14.83 -3.68 2.51
CA GLY A 19 16.19 -3.89 2.03
C GLY A 19 16.40 -5.17 1.22
N TYR A 20 15.35 -5.95 0.99
CA TYR A 20 15.40 -7.16 0.17
C TYR A 20 15.02 -6.85 -1.29
N LEU A 21 15.50 -7.67 -2.22
CA LEU A 21 15.03 -7.62 -3.61
C LEU A 21 13.59 -8.13 -3.67
N VAL A 22 12.76 -7.50 -4.51
CA VAL A 22 11.33 -7.79 -4.60
C VAL A 22 11.11 -8.99 -5.52
N PRO A 23 10.51 -10.10 -5.07
CA PRO A 23 10.35 -11.29 -5.91
C PRO A 23 9.32 -11.05 -7.02
N LEU A 24 9.67 -11.52 -8.22
CA LEU A 24 8.80 -11.48 -9.40
C LEU A 24 8.24 -12.86 -9.69
N PHE A 25 7.02 -12.88 -10.24
CA PHE A 25 6.36 -14.08 -10.67
C PHE A 25 7.20 -14.81 -11.73
N THR A 26 7.76 -15.95 -11.33
CA THR A 26 8.65 -16.79 -12.13
C THR A 26 8.19 -18.24 -12.09
N PRO A 27 7.01 -18.56 -12.67
CA PRO A 27 6.47 -19.91 -12.68
C PRO A 27 7.40 -20.89 -13.42
N ALA A 28 7.30 -22.17 -13.08
CA ALA A 28 8.08 -23.23 -13.71
C ALA A 28 7.86 -23.32 -15.23
N GLU A 29 6.62 -23.05 -15.68
CA GLU A 29 6.27 -22.91 -17.09
C GLU A 29 6.03 -21.44 -17.43
N TRP A 30 6.57 -20.98 -18.56
CA TRP A 30 6.39 -19.61 -19.02
C TRP A 30 4.90 -19.29 -19.22
N SER A 31 4.42 -18.28 -18.49
CA SER A 31 3.07 -17.73 -18.63
C SER A 31 3.13 -16.44 -19.44
N GLN A 32 2.64 -16.50 -20.68
CA GLN A 32 2.68 -15.37 -21.60
C GLN A 32 1.98 -14.15 -21.00
N GLY A 33 2.67 -13.01 -21.01
CA GLY A 33 2.16 -11.75 -20.48
C GLY A 33 2.17 -11.65 -18.96
N SER A 34 2.60 -12.69 -18.24
CA SER A 34 2.65 -12.67 -16.78
C SER A 34 4.03 -12.89 -16.19
N SER A 35 4.77 -13.87 -16.72
CA SER A 35 6.13 -14.16 -16.26
C SER A 35 6.99 -12.90 -16.30
N MET A 36 7.68 -12.62 -15.20
CA MET A 36 8.59 -11.48 -15.03
C MET A 36 7.93 -10.09 -15.05
N SER A 37 6.61 -10.01 -15.22
CA SER A 37 5.85 -8.75 -15.30
C SER A 37 4.94 -8.52 -14.08
N HIS A 38 4.73 -9.54 -13.26
CA HIS A 38 3.95 -9.48 -12.03
C HIS A 38 4.81 -9.76 -10.80
N LEU A 39 4.30 -9.36 -9.64
CA LEU A 39 4.82 -9.76 -8.33
C LEU A 39 4.54 -11.24 -8.07
N ASP A 40 5.42 -11.86 -7.28
CA ASP A 40 5.34 -13.28 -6.95
C ASP A 40 4.08 -13.64 -6.16
N ASP A 41 3.26 -14.53 -6.71
CA ASP A 41 1.95 -14.91 -6.16
C ASP A 41 2.05 -15.71 -4.84
N ASP A 42 3.16 -16.39 -4.60
CA ASP A 42 3.38 -17.15 -3.37
C ASP A 42 3.87 -16.24 -2.23
N THR A 43 4.68 -15.23 -2.55
CA THR A 43 5.17 -14.22 -1.60
C THR A 43 4.05 -13.26 -1.19
N PHE A 44 3.30 -12.74 -2.17
CA PHE A 44 2.30 -11.70 -1.97
C PHE A 44 0.88 -12.30 -2.04
N ALA A 45 0.50 -13.02 -0.98
CA ALA A 45 -0.75 -13.77 -0.91
C ALA A 45 -1.64 -13.34 0.27
N GLY A 46 -2.91 -13.71 0.21
CA GLY A 46 -3.87 -13.48 1.30
C GLY A 46 -4.06 -11.99 1.59
N ASP A 47 -3.86 -11.59 2.84
CA ASP A 47 -4.01 -10.19 3.27
C ASP A 47 -2.91 -9.27 2.68
N ASP A 48 -1.80 -9.83 2.19
CA ASP A 48 -0.71 -9.08 1.57
C ASP A 48 -0.79 -9.03 0.04
N HIS A 49 -1.90 -9.52 -0.54
CA HIS A 49 -2.16 -9.49 -1.98
C HIS A 49 -1.98 -8.08 -2.56
N LYS A 50 -1.24 -7.99 -3.67
CA LYS A 50 -0.94 -6.74 -4.37
C LYS A 50 -1.73 -6.67 -5.67
N ILE A 51 -2.00 -5.45 -6.15
CA ILE A 51 -2.69 -5.29 -7.44
C ILE A 51 -1.77 -5.60 -8.63
N MET A 52 -0.46 -5.66 -8.42
CA MET A 52 0.56 -6.11 -9.38
C MET A 52 0.82 -7.63 -9.34
N ASN A 53 0.06 -8.43 -8.58
CA ASN A 53 0.09 -9.90 -8.65
C ASN A 53 -0.39 -10.43 -10.01
N SER A 54 -0.03 -11.67 -10.35
CA SER A 54 -0.36 -12.27 -11.66
C SER A 54 -1.82 -12.73 -11.76
N SER A 55 -2.42 -13.05 -10.62
CA SER A 55 -3.81 -13.41 -10.48
C SER A 55 -4.50 -12.49 -9.49
N GLU A 56 -5.82 -12.39 -9.59
CA GLU A 56 -6.63 -11.60 -8.66
C GLU A 56 -7.76 -12.47 -8.12
N GLY A 57 -8.08 -12.30 -6.83
CA GLY A 57 -9.25 -12.93 -6.23
C GLY A 57 -10.57 -12.48 -6.89
N MET A 58 -11.54 -13.38 -6.99
CA MET A 58 -12.87 -13.04 -7.48
C MET A 58 -13.66 -12.31 -6.39
N GLY A 59 -14.07 -11.06 -6.63
CA GLY A 59 -14.98 -10.32 -5.75
C GLY A 59 -14.74 -8.81 -5.74
N PRO A 60 -15.61 -8.04 -5.06
CA PRO A 60 -15.38 -6.62 -4.83
C PRO A 60 -14.23 -6.44 -3.82
N GLY A 61 -13.05 -6.08 -4.33
CA GLY A 61 -11.86 -5.77 -3.54
C GLY A 61 -11.43 -4.31 -3.71
N THR A 62 -10.84 -3.73 -2.66
CA THR A 62 -10.25 -2.39 -2.72
C THR A 62 -9.02 -2.41 -3.62
N LYS A 63 -9.06 -1.68 -4.74
CA LYS A 63 -7.94 -1.53 -5.67
C LYS A 63 -7.12 -0.30 -5.31
N VAL A 64 -6.19 -0.46 -4.38
CA VAL A 64 -5.27 0.60 -3.96
C VAL A 64 -3.85 0.05 -4.05
N PHE A 65 -2.96 0.79 -4.72
CA PHE A 65 -1.54 0.44 -4.73
C PHE A 65 -0.99 0.52 -3.31
N SER A 66 -0.29 -0.53 -2.90
CA SER A 66 0.54 -0.52 -1.69
C SER A 66 1.75 0.39 -1.86
N ASP A 67 2.39 0.74 -0.74
CA ASP A 67 3.62 1.53 -0.74
C ASP A 67 4.74 0.89 -1.58
N LEU A 68 4.80 -0.45 -1.59
CA LEU A 68 5.75 -1.21 -2.41
C LEU A 68 5.50 -0.99 -3.91
N GLU A 69 4.26 -1.10 -4.35
CA GLU A 69 3.90 -0.94 -5.77
C GLU A 69 4.08 0.51 -6.24
N LEU A 70 3.77 1.47 -5.36
CA LEU A 70 4.05 2.88 -5.61
C LEU A 70 5.56 3.13 -5.73
N ALA A 71 6.38 2.44 -4.93
CA ALA A 71 7.83 2.51 -5.04
C ALA A 71 8.35 1.90 -6.36
N ILE A 72 7.78 0.78 -6.82
CA ILE A 72 8.07 0.20 -8.14
C ILE A 72 7.73 1.20 -9.25
N LEU A 73 6.56 1.84 -9.20
CA LEU A 73 6.19 2.87 -10.19
C LEU A 73 7.20 4.04 -10.21
N ARG A 74 7.69 4.49 -9.04
CA ARG A 74 8.74 5.51 -8.98
C ARG A 74 10.05 5.05 -9.61
N ASP A 75 10.46 3.81 -9.35
CA ASP A 75 11.66 3.22 -9.93
C ASP A 75 11.55 3.06 -11.47
N LEU A 76 10.33 2.85 -11.99
CA LEU A 76 10.03 2.84 -13.42
C LEU A 76 9.96 4.24 -14.05
N GLY A 77 10.11 5.30 -13.24
CA GLY A 77 10.11 6.70 -13.70
C GLY A 77 8.75 7.39 -13.69
N TYR A 78 7.70 6.77 -13.12
CA TYR A 78 6.41 7.44 -12.96
C TYR A 78 6.46 8.50 -11.85
N ASN A 79 5.78 9.62 -12.09
CA ASN A 79 5.52 10.60 -11.05
C ASN A 79 4.33 10.14 -10.19
N VAL A 80 4.63 9.55 -9.04
CA VAL A 80 3.61 9.10 -8.09
C VAL A 80 3.17 10.25 -7.19
N VAL A 81 1.96 10.75 -7.42
CA VAL A 81 1.29 11.71 -6.54
C VAL A 81 0.52 10.91 -5.48
N MET A 82 1.03 10.90 -4.25
CA MET A 82 0.30 10.29 -3.14
C MET A 82 -0.95 11.14 -2.86
N PRO A 83 -2.15 10.55 -2.71
CA PRO A 83 -3.28 11.29 -2.19
C PRO A 83 -2.89 11.81 -0.79
N GLU A 84 -3.07 13.12 -0.58
CA GLU A 84 -2.87 13.75 0.71
C GLU A 84 -3.69 13.02 1.78
N SER A 85 -3.04 12.59 2.87
CA SER A 85 -3.74 11.96 3.98
C SER A 85 -4.86 12.90 4.43
N PRO A 86 -6.14 12.50 4.43
CA PRO A 86 -7.20 13.41 4.79
C PRO A 86 -6.95 13.93 6.22
N PRO A 87 -7.14 15.24 6.49
CA PRO A 87 -6.79 15.85 7.78
C PRO A 87 -7.80 15.50 8.88
N TYR A 88 -8.03 14.21 9.14
CA TYR A 88 -8.87 13.76 10.27
C TYR A 88 -8.25 14.10 11.63
N GLY A 89 -6.94 14.35 11.68
CA GLY A 89 -6.23 14.77 12.90
C GLY A 89 -6.72 16.10 13.48
N MET A 90 -7.28 17.01 12.66
CA MET A 90 -7.76 18.31 13.12
C MET A 90 -9.23 18.27 13.60
N ALA A 91 -10.00 17.25 13.22
CA ALA A 91 -11.41 17.14 13.59
C ALA A 91 -11.62 16.84 15.09
N LEU A 92 -10.66 16.17 15.74
CA LEU A 92 -10.74 15.83 17.18
C LEU A 92 -10.53 17.04 18.10
N VAL A 93 -9.82 18.09 17.64
CA VAL A 93 -9.57 19.29 18.45
C VAL A 93 -10.85 20.14 18.61
N GLY A 94 -11.70 20.18 17.59
CA GLY A 94 -12.95 20.96 17.63
C GLY A 94 -13.97 20.43 18.66
N PHE A 95 -14.02 19.12 18.87
CA PHE A 95 -15.00 18.49 19.78
C PHE A 95 -14.70 18.78 21.27
N VAL A 96 -13.41 18.89 21.63
CA VAL A 96 -12.98 19.21 23.00
C VAL A 96 -13.35 20.64 23.40
N PHE A 97 -13.26 21.60 22.47
CA PHE A 97 -13.67 22.99 22.72
C PHE A 97 -15.21 23.14 22.85
N LEU A 98 -15.99 22.38 22.07
CA LEU A 98 -17.45 22.38 22.17
C LEU A 98 -17.95 21.81 23.51
N LEU A 99 -17.32 20.75 24.02
CA LEU A 99 -17.67 20.16 25.32
C LEU A 99 -17.32 21.08 26.50
N ARG A 100 -16.20 21.81 26.42
CA ARG A 100 -15.82 22.79 27.45
C ARG A 100 -16.81 23.94 27.55
N ARG A 101 -17.34 24.44 26.43
CA ARG A 101 -18.30 25.55 26.43
C ARG A 101 -19.63 25.18 27.10
N ARG A 102 -20.06 23.92 27.02
CA ARG A 102 -21.32 23.46 27.63
C ARG A 102 -21.28 23.39 29.16
N ARG A 103 -20.12 23.11 29.76
CA ARG A 103 -19.99 23.07 31.23
C ARG A 103 -19.98 24.44 31.89
N ALA A 104 -19.58 25.49 31.18
CA ALA A 104 -19.51 26.85 31.72
C ALA A 104 -20.89 27.54 31.83
N SER A 105 -21.93 27.05 31.15
CA SER A 105 -23.27 27.66 31.17
C SER A 105 -24.23 27.08 32.22
N GLN A 106 -23.80 26.11 33.04
CA GLN A 106 -24.66 25.44 34.04
C GLN A 106 -24.40 25.87 35.49
N SER A 107 -23.61 26.91 35.73
CA SER A 107 -23.36 27.44 37.08
C SER A 107 -23.83 28.89 37.20
N VAL A 108 -25.14 29.08 37.42
CA VAL A 108 -25.69 30.29 38.03
C VAL A 108 -26.68 29.85 39.11
N PRO A 109 -26.35 29.92 40.41
CA PRO A 109 -27.32 29.72 41.48
C PRO A 109 -28.07 31.02 41.79
N SER A 110 -29.32 30.85 42.25
CA SER A 110 -30.26 31.88 42.71
C SER A 110 -29.87 32.48 44.06
#